data_AF-A0A955F6Y4-F1
#
_entry.id   AF-A0A955F6Y4-F1
#
_cell.length_a   1.000
_cell.length_b   1.000
_cell.length_c   1.000
_cell.angle_alpha   90.00
_cell.angle_beta   90.00
_cell.angle_gamma   90.00
#
_symmetry.space_group_name_H-M   'P 1'
#
loop_
_entity.id
_entity.type
_entity.pdbx_description
1 polymer ?
#
loop_
_entity_poly.entity_id
_entity_poly.type
_entity_poly.pdbx_seq_one_letter_code
_entity_poly.pdbx_strand_id
1 'polypeptide(L)'
;MQREINVPAYLKAGKVVGYAMYIWVVFGIIVLGLRVFLLAFSANSSTPFVEFIYNTSDTFLQPFRGIFPLKEVGQTGYLDVAAMFAMIIYGLLGWGFSSLTSYFQDKIDSYREAALQMRQAKLQGAKQPRPRTTSR
;
A
#
# COMPACT_ATOMS: atom_id res chain seq x y z
N MET A 1 35.82 3.49 -17.24
CA MET A 1 34.83 4.19 -16.39
C MET A 1 33.74 3.18 -16.01
N GLN A 2 33.77 2.65 -14.78
CA GLN A 2 32.80 1.64 -14.35
C GLN A 2 31.57 2.35 -13.79
N ARG A 3 30.40 2.26 -14.46
CA ARG A 3 29.14 2.67 -13.85
C ARG A 3 28.82 1.69 -12.72
N GLU A 4 28.84 2.15 -11.48
CA GLU A 4 28.27 1.39 -10.37
C GLU A 4 26.76 1.24 -10.62
N ILE A 5 26.29 -0.01 -10.71
CA ILE A 5 24.86 -0.28 -10.76
C ILE A 5 24.36 -0.19 -9.33
N ASN A 6 23.99 1.03 -8.92
CA ASN A 6 23.28 1.27 -7.67
C ASN A 6 21.82 0.89 -7.89
N VAL A 7 21.19 0.22 -6.92
CA VAL A 7 19.77 -0.11 -7.00
C VAL A 7 19.02 1.21 -7.18
N PRO A 8 18.32 1.40 -8.32
CA PRO A 8 17.76 2.68 -8.64
C PRO A 8 16.77 3.12 -7.55
N ALA A 9 16.92 4.36 -7.06
CA ALA A 9 16.13 4.88 -5.95
C ALA A 9 14.61 4.76 -6.19
N TYR A 10 14.17 4.87 -7.45
CA TYR A 10 12.76 4.75 -7.84
C TYR A 10 12.13 3.41 -7.47
N LEU A 11 12.89 2.30 -7.50
CA LEU A 11 12.37 0.98 -7.15
C LEU A 11 12.07 0.89 -5.65
N LYS A 12 12.99 1.39 -4.82
CA LYS A 12 12.80 1.41 -3.35
C LYS A 12 11.67 2.37 -2.95
N ALA A 13 11.61 3.53 -3.59
CA ALA A 13 10.55 4.51 -3.37
C ALA A 13 9.17 3.93 -3.72
N GLY A 14 9.03 3.25 -4.86
CA GLY A 14 7.78 2.60 -5.26
C GLY A 14 7.24 1.62 -4.21
N LYS A 15 8.13 0.85 -3.57
CA LYS A 15 7.74 -0.05 -2.47
C LYS A 15 7.23 0.69 -1.25
N VAL A 16 7.95 1.73 -0.80
CA VAL A 16 7.54 2.52 0.37
C VAL A 16 6.18 3.19 0.12
N VAL A 17 5.99 3.74 -1.08
CA VAL A 17 4.71 4.32 -1.50
C VAL A 17 3.61 3.27 -1.54
N GLY A 18 3.88 2.08 -2.08
CA GLY A 18 2.92 0.97 -2.12
C GLY A 18 2.45 0.55 -0.72
N TYR A 19 3.38 0.39 0.23
CA TYR A 19 3.03 0.09 1.63
C TYR A 19 2.26 1.23 2.29
N ALA A 20 2.66 2.49 2.08
CA ALA A 20 1.95 3.64 2.64
C ALA A 20 0.50 3.70 2.14
N MET A 21 0.29 3.47 0.84
CA MET A 21 -1.05 3.42 0.24
C MET A 21 -1.87 2.25 0.78
N TYR A 22 -1.27 1.07 0.91
CA TYR A 22 -1.94 -0.08 1.51
C TYR A 22 -2.41 0.21 2.94
N ILE A 23 -1.53 0.78 3.79
CA ILE A 23 -1.88 1.15 5.17
C ILE A 23 -3.02 2.18 5.18
N TRP A 24 -2.96 3.18 4.29
CA TRP A 24 -4.00 4.21 4.19
C TRP A 24 -5.36 3.64 3.78
N VAL A 25 -5.39 2.70 2.84
CA VAL A 25 -6.61 1.99 2.42
C VAL A 25 -7.18 1.16 3.58
N VAL A 26 -6.35 0.38 4.28
CA VAL A 26 -6.77 -0.45 5.41
C VAL A 26 -7.32 0.43 6.54
N PHE A 27 -6.67 1.55 6.84
CA PHE A 27 -7.15 2.53 7.82
C PHE A 27 -8.54 3.07 7.43
N GLY A 28 -8.73 3.44 6.16
CA GLY A 28 -10.02 3.89 5.64
C GLY A 28 -11.14 2.85 5.82
N ILE A 29 -10.87 1.57 5.54
CA ILE A 29 -11.82 0.47 5.73
C ILE A 29 -12.23 0.35 7.20
N ILE A 30 -11.27 0.43 8.13
CA ILE A 30 -11.54 0.35 9.58
C ILE A 30 -12.44 1.51 10.02
N VAL A 31 -12.11 2.74 9.62
CA VAL A 31 -12.88 3.94 9.98
C VAL A 31 -14.30 3.89 9.40
N LEU A 32 -14.46 3.43 8.16
CA LEU A 32 -15.79 3.23 7.55
C LEU A 32 -16.59 2.13 8.25
N GLY A 33 -15.96 1.04 8.65
CA GLY A 33 -16.61 -0.02 9.42
C GLY A 33 -17.09 0.49 10.78
N LEU A 34 -16.26 1.27 11.47
CA LEU A 34 -16.64 1.94 12.72
C LEU A 34 -17.81 2.92 12.50
N ARG A 35 -17.80 3.71 11.43
CA ARG A 35 -18.92 4.59 11.08
C ARG A 35 -20.23 3.80 10.96
N VAL A 36 -20.24 2.72 10.17
CA VAL A 36 -21.45 1.91 9.97
C VAL A 36 -21.95 1.33 11.30
N PHE A 37 -21.04 0.84 12.13
CA PHE A 37 -21.39 0.34 13.46
C PHE A 37 -21.99 1.45 14.34
N LEU A 38 -21.30 2.58 14.50
CA LEU A 38 -21.74 3.69 15.34
C LEU A 38 -23.09 4.28 14.87
N LEU A 39 -23.33 4.39 13.56
CA LEU A 39 -24.61 4.85 13.00
C LEU A 39 -25.74 3.83 13.26
N ALA A 40 -25.46 2.54 13.11
CA ALA A 40 -26.45 1.48 13.35
C ALA A 40 -26.93 1.46 14.80
N PHE A 41 -26.03 1.75 15.75
CA PHE A 41 -26.34 1.82 17.18
C PHE A 41 -26.75 3.23 17.65
N SER A 42 -26.93 4.19 16.73
CA SER A 42 -27.31 5.58 17.06
C SER A 42 -26.38 6.21 18.12
N ALA A 43 -25.07 6.03 17.97
CA ALA A 43 -24.08 6.54 18.90
C ALA A 43 -24.13 8.08 19.04
N ASN A 44 -23.87 8.60 20.23
CA ASN A 44 -23.93 10.02 20.52
C ASN A 44 -22.81 10.80 19.80
N SER A 45 -23.19 11.58 18.78
CA SER A 45 -22.30 12.43 17.99
C SER A 45 -21.64 13.57 18.77
N SER A 46 -22.09 13.88 19.98
CA SER A 46 -21.45 14.86 20.87
C SER A 46 -20.19 14.31 21.55
N THR A 47 -19.90 13.02 21.39
CA THR A 47 -18.70 12.39 21.96
C THR A 47 -17.51 12.64 21.02
N PRO A 48 -16.38 13.17 21.52
CA PRO A 48 -15.23 13.50 20.67
C PRO A 48 -14.72 12.34 19.81
N PHE A 49 -14.76 11.11 20.34
CA PHE A 49 -14.38 9.91 19.59
C PHE A 49 -15.34 9.60 18.43
N VAL A 50 -16.65 9.69 18.66
CA VAL A 50 -17.66 9.43 17.63
C VAL A 50 -17.58 10.49 16.53
N GLU A 51 -17.45 11.75 16.93
CA GLU A 51 -17.23 12.87 16.02
C GLU A 51 -15.98 12.68 15.16
N PHE A 52 -14.86 12.28 15.76
CA PHE A 52 -13.63 11.98 15.04
C PHE A 52 -13.83 10.90 13.97
N ILE A 53 -14.52 9.80 14.30
CA ILE A 53 -14.81 8.73 13.34
C ILE A 53 -15.72 9.23 12.21
N TYR A 54 -16.76 10.00 12.54
CA TYR A 54 -17.67 10.54 11.52
C TYR A 54 -16.96 11.50 10.57
N ASN A 55 -16.15 12.44 11.09
CA ASN A 55 -15.40 13.39 10.26
C ASN A 55 -14.33 12.68 9.39
N THR A 56 -13.61 11.73 9.98
CA THR A 56 -12.57 10.98 9.24
C THR A 56 -13.19 10.11 8.16
N SER A 57 -14.26 9.37 8.48
CA SER A 57 -14.97 8.52 7.52
C SER A 57 -15.62 9.33 6.40
N ASP A 58 -16.04 10.56 6.68
CA ASP A 58 -16.62 11.46 5.68
C ASP A 58 -15.63 11.81 4.56
N THR A 59 -14.35 11.93 4.89
CA THR A 59 -13.26 12.12 3.91
C THR A 59 -13.13 10.89 3.00
N PHE A 60 -13.17 9.68 3.57
CA PHE A 60 -13.11 8.44 2.79
C PHE A 60 -14.39 8.19 1.96
N LEU A 61 -15.52 8.74 2.37
CA LEU A 61 -16.79 8.66 1.67
C LEU A 61 -16.93 9.66 0.52
N GLN A 62 -16.14 10.73 0.50
CA GLN A 62 -16.27 11.82 -0.47
C GLN A 62 -16.42 11.35 -1.94
N PRO A 63 -15.67 10.35 -2.45
CA PRO A 63 -15.82 9.87 -3.83
C PRO A 63 -17.12 9.12 -4.09
N PHE A 64 -17.73 8.55 -3.05
CA PHE A 64 -18.91 7.69 -3.11
C PHE A 64 -20.18 8.38 -2.59
N ARG A 65 -20.06 9.66 -2.21
CA ARG A 65 -21.14 10.44 -1.65
C ARG A 65 -22.28 10.59 -2.68
N GLY A 66 -23.50 10.27 -2.25
CA GLY A 66 -24.69 10.40 -3.09
C GLY A 66 -24.95 9.25 -4.06
N ILE A 67 -24.11 8.20 -4.08
CA ILE A 67 -24.37 6.99 -4.89
C ILE A 67 -25.61 6.25 -4.37
N PHE A 68 -25.77 6.19 -3.05
CA PHE A 68 -26.92 5.60 -2.39
C PHE A 68 -27.55 6.61 -1.43
N PRO A 69 -28.89 6.72 -1.37
CA PRO A 69 -29.55 7.48 -0.32
C PRO A 69 -29.32 6.79 1.04
N LEU A 70 -29.23 7.57 2.12
CA LEU A 70 -29.22 7.00 3.47
C LEU A 70 -30.55 6.26 3.69
N LYS A 71 -30.47 5.01 4.13
CA LYS A 71 -31.65 4.24 4.51
C LYS A 71 -31.76 4.17 6.03
N GLU A 72 -32.92 4.55 6.53
CA GLU A 72 -33.30 4.34 7.92
C GLU A 72 -33.37 2.84 8.22
N VAL A 73 -32.85 2.44 9.37
CA VAL A 73 -32.89 1.07 9.87
C VAL A 73 -33.47 1.10 11.28
N GLY A 74 -34.76 0.75 11.37
CA GLY A 74 -35.51 0.79 12.62
C GLY A 74 -36.06 2.18 12.94
N GLN A 75 -36.23 2.50 14.23
CA GLN A 75 -36.80 3.76 14.69
C GLN A 75 -35.75 4.87 14.92
N THR A 76 -34.47 4.53 15.05
CA THR A 76 -33.40 5.48 15.41
C THR A 76 -32.05 5.24 14.71
N GLY A 77 -31.83 4.06 14.12
CA GLY A 77 -30.58 3.71 13.45
C GLY A 77 -30.57 4.09 11.97
N TYR A 78 -29.39 4.40 11.43
CA TYR A 78 -29.20 4.61 10.00
C TYR A 78 -28.17 3.60 9.49
N LEU A 79 -28.44 2.94 8.35
CA LEU A 79 -27.40 2.18 7.65
C LEU A 79 -26.88 2.99 6.47
N ASP A 80 -25.59 3.27 6.51
CA ASP A 80 -24.87 3.94 5.44
C ASP A 80 -24.43 2.91 4.39
N VAL A 81 -25.32 2.64 3.43
CA VAL A 81 -25.06 1.72 2.31
C VAL A 81 -23.88 2.20 1.46
N ALA A 82 -23.66 3.52 1.36
CA ALA A 82 -22.51 4.08 0.66
C ALA A 82 -21.20 3.75 1.37
N ALA A 83 -21.17 3.77 2.71
CA ALA A 83 -20.00 3.35 3.48
C ALA A 83 -19.69 1.86 3.32
N MET A 84 -20.72 1.00 3.29
CA MET A 84 -20.54 -0.43 3.02
C MET A 84 -19.98 -0.68 1.62
N PHE A 85 -20.51 0.03 0.61
CA PHE A 85 -20.00 -0.04 -0.75
C PHE A 85 -18.55 0.46 -0.83
N ALA A 86 -18.23 1.57 -0.18
CA ALA A 86 -16.87 2.11 -0.11
C ALA A 86 -15.90 1.09 0.51
N MET A 87 -16.28 0.37 1.57
CA MET A 87 -15.44 -0.69 2.15
C MET A 87 -15.12 -1.80 1.14
N ILE A 88 -16.10 -2.22 0.34
CA ILE A 88 -15.89 -3.24 -0.69
C ILE A 88 -14.90 -2.74 -1.75
N ILE A 89 -15.10 -1.52 -2.26
CA ILE A 89 -14.21 -0.93 -3.27
C ILE A 89 -12.80 -0.73 -2.71
N TYR A 90 -12.67 -0.21 -1.50
CA TYR A 90 -11.36 -0.08 -0.85
C TYR A 90 -10.72 -1.43 -0.58
N GLY A 91 -11.48 -2.48 -0.26
CA GLY A 91 -10.98 -3.85 -0.14
C GLY A 91 -10.37 -4.36 -1.45
N LEU A 92 -11.05 -4.13 -2.58
CA LEU A 92 -10.54 -4.47 -3.91
C LEU A 92 -9.26 -3.68 -4.25
N LEU A 93 -9.22 -2.40 -3.92
CA LEU A 93 -8.01 -1.57 -4.10
C LEU A 93 -6.85 -2.06 -3.24
N GLY A 94 -7.10 -2.39 -1.97
CA GLY A 94 -6.10 -2.92 -1.05
C GLY A 94 -5.51 -4.24 -1.55
N TRP A 95 -6.36 -5.13 -2.08
CA TRP A 95 -5.91 -6.36 -2.73
C TRP A 95 -5.05 -6.07 -3.96
N GLY A 96 -5.47 -5.14 -4.83
CA GLY A 96 -4.70 -4.72 -6.00
C GLY A 96 -3.33 -4.13 -5.64
N PHE A 97 -3.25 -3.30 -4.60
CA PHE A 97 -1.98 -2.76 -4.10
C PHE A 97 -1.06 -3.83 -3.54
N SER A 98 -1.59 -4.86 -2.88
CA SER A 98 -0.82 -6.00 -2.38
C SER A 98 -0.14 -6.75 -3.55
N SER A 99 -0.90 -7.09 -4.59
CA SER A 99 -0.37 -7.74 -5.79
C SER A 99 0.65 -6.88 -6.54
N LEU A 100 0.41 -5.56 -6.60
CA LEU A 100 1.34 -4.64 -7.24
C LEU A 100 2.66 -4.54 -6.45
N THR A 101 2.59 -4.49 -5.12
CA THR A 101 3.76 -4.41 -4.24
C THR A 101 4.60 -5.68 -4.35
N SER A 102 3.97 -6.86 -4.42
CA SER A 102 4.69 -8.13 -4.60
C SER A 102 5.38 -8.20 -5.96
N TYR A 103 4.72 -7.74 -7.04
CA TYR A 103 5.34 -7.69 -8.36
C TYR A 103 6.60 -6.80 -8.40
N PHE A 104 6.56 -5.65 -7.72
CA PHE A 104 7.74 -4.78 -7.61
C PHE A 104 8.85 -5.40 -6.78
N GLN A 105 8.51 -6.16 -5.73
CA GLN A 105 9.47 -6.85 -4.86
C GLN A 105 10.31 -7.88 -5.65
N ASP A 106 9.65 -8.76 -6.41
CA ASP A 106 10.32 -9.81 -7.19
C ASP A 106 11.31 -9.21 -8.20
N LYS A 107 10.92 -8.10 -8.83
CA LYS A 107 11.78 -7.42 -9.80
C LYS A 107 12.98 -6.75 -9.12
N ILE A 108 12.85 -6.18 -7.92
CA ILE A 108 13.96 -5.57 -7.18
C ILE A 108 15.03 -6.60 -6.80
N ASP A 109 14.61 -7.77 -6.33
CA ASP A 109 15.51 -8.79 -5.82
C ASP A 109 16.37 -9.39 -6.95
N SER A 110 15.78 -9.57 -8.14
CA SER A 110 16.51 -10.00 -9.35
C SER A 110 17.66 -9.05 -9.74
N TYR A 111 17.47 -7.73 -9.63
CA TYR A 111 18.53 -6.75 -9.90
C TYR A 111 19.64 -6.79 -8.84
N ARG A 112 19.27 -7.08 -7.58
CA ARG A 112 20.22 -7.16 -6.48
C ARG A 112 21.14 -8.37 -6.63
N GLU A 113 20.58 -9.51 -6.99
CA GLU A 113 21.34 -10.74 -7.24
C GLU A 113 22.31 -10.59 -8.41
N ALA A 114 21.86 -10.00 -9.54
CA ALA A 114 22.73 -9.72 -10.68
C ALA A 114 23.92 -8.80 -10.30
N ALA A 115 23.68 -7.78 -9.48
CA ALA A 115 24.74 -6.88 -8.99
C ALA A 115 25.74 -7.59 -8.07
N LEU A 116 25.27 -8.53 -7.23
CA LEU A 116 26.12 -9.32 -6.33
C LEU A 116 27.00 -10.31 -7.10
N GLN A 117 26.43 -11.01 -8.09
CA GLN A 117 27.18 -11.92 -8.96
C GLN A 117 28.30 -11.19 -9.73
N MET A 118 28.00 -10.01 -10.30
CA MET A 118 29.02 -9.19 -10.96
C MET A 118 30.13 -8.73 -10.02
N ARG A 119 29.77 -8.35 -8.78
CA ARG A 119 30.77 -8.03 -7.74
C ARG A 119 31.66 -9.22 -7.43
N GLN A 120 31.08 -10.42 -7.29
CA GLN A 120 31.86 -11.64 -7.04
C GLN A 120 32.76 -12.02 -8.21
N ALA A 121 32.28 -11.95 -9.45
CA ALA A 121 33.08 -12.22 -10.65
C ALA A 121 34.29 -11.26 -10.76
N LYS A 122 34.10 -9.97 -10.45
CA LYS A 122 35.19 -8.99 -10.40
C LYS A 122 36.21 -9.31 -9.31
N LEU A 123 35.77 -9.73 -8.12
CA LEU A 123 36.65 -10.11 -7.02
C LEU A 123 37.44 -11.39 -7.32
N GLN A 124 36.81 -12.38 -7.98
CA GLN A 124 37.46 -13.62 -8.40
C GLN A 124 38.49 -13.38 -9.50
N GLY A 125 38.14 -12.60 -10.54
CA GLY A 125 39.07 -12.23 -11.61
C GLY A 125 40.25 -11.37 -11.15
N ALA A 126 40.05 -10.53 -10.13
CA ALA A 126 41.14 -9.77 -9.50
C ALA A 126 42.09 -10.64 -8.66
N LYS A 127 41.61 -11.78 -8.15
CA LYS A 127 42.39 -12.74 -7.36
C LYS A 127 43.15 -13.75 -8.23
N GLN A 128 42.79 -13.86 -9.52
CA GLN A 128 43.44 -14.73 -10.48
C GLN A 128 44.70 -14.00 -11.02
N PRO A 129 45.93 -14.50 -10.73
CA PRO A 129 47.13 -13.84 -11.24
C PRO A 129 47.08 -13.86 -12.76
N ARG A 130 47.20 -12.67 -13.38
CA ARG A 130 47.26 -12.52 -14.84
C ARG A 130 48.24 -13.58 -15.36
N PRO A 131 47.85 -14.45 -16.31
CA PRO A 131 48.80 -15.35 -16.93
C PRO A 131 49.95 -14.46 -17.41
N ARG A 132 51.16 -14.71 -16.90
CA ARG A 132 52.35 -14.08 -17.45
C ARG A 132 52.29 -14.42 -18.93
N THR A 133 52.04 -13.42 -19.75
CA THR A 133 52.31 -13.51 -21.18
C THR A 133 53.81 -13.74 -21.26
N THR A 134 54.22 -15.00 -21.20
CA THR A 134 55.52 -15.44 -21.67
C THR A 134 55.46 -15.25 -23.17
N SER A 135 55.76 -14.01 -23.59
CA SER A 135 56.18 -13.72 -24.94
C SER A 135 57.51 -14.42 -25.13
N ARG A 136 57.47 -15.63 -25.69
CA ARG A 136 58.63 -16.26 -26.30
C ARG A 136 58.22 -17.34 -27.26
#